data_AF-A0A2N7PMH6-F1
#
_entry.id   AF-A0A2N7PMH6-F1
#
_cell.length_a   1.000
_cell.length_b   1.000
_cell.length_c   1.000
_cell.angle_alpha   90.00
_cell.angle_beta   90.00
_cell.angle_gamma   90.00
#
_symmetry.space_group_name_H-M   'P 1'
#
loop_
_entity.id
_entity.type
_entity.pdbx_description
1 polymer ?
#
loop_
_entity_poly.entity_id
_entity_poly.type
_entity_poly.pdbx_seq_one_letter_code
_entity_poly.pdbx_strand_id
1 'polypeptide(L)'
;MIKFDITLFIQIGEALLMTFILYYILVKPVMSYIRERELHFQALEKETQDLIASAEEAIRKYQEELNKARAEGIQKRELLKEEARKIEKEILSKVMKEMEEYKAKWAEQFSKQLEEVRKELMGNIEYFALLMVERLLGRKV
;
A
#
# COMPACT_ATOMS: atom_id res chain seq x y z
N MET A 1 39.22 48.43 -74.66
CA MET A 1 39.80 49.28 -73.60
C MET A 1 38.64 49.85 -72.82
N ILE A 2 38.61 49.66 -71.50
CA ILE A 2 37.59 50.28 -70.63
C ILE A 2 37.82 51.78 -70.69
N LYS A 3 36.95 52.49 -71.40
CA LYS A 3 36.95 53.95 -71.37
C LYS A 3 36.25 54.37 -70.09
N PHE A 4 36.95 55.11 -69.25
CA PHE A 4 36.38 55.72 -68.06
C PHE A 4 35.53 56.92 -68.50
N ASP A 5 34.34 56.63 -69.02
CA ASP A 5 33.33 57.60 -69.41
C ASP A 5 32.23 57.65 -68.35
N ILE A 6 31.45 58.75 -68.33
CA ILE A 6 30.32 58.97 -67.41
C ILE A 6 29.33 57.78 -67.41
N THR A 7 29.22 57.07 -68.54
CA THR A 7 28.41 55.85 -68.69
C THR A 7 28.77 54.75 -67.69
N LEU A 8 30.05 54.59 -67.31
CA LEU A 8 30.48 53.58 -66.33
C LEU A 8 29.96 53.92 -64.92
N PHE A 9 29.94 55.20 -64.55
CA PHE A 9 29.35 55.65 -63.29
C PHE A 9 27.83 55.48 -63.28
N ILE A 10 27.16 55.73 -64.41
CA ILE A 10 25.72 55.48 -64.57
C ILE A 10 25.41 53.99 -64.40
N GLN A 11 26.21 53.10 -65.03
CA GLN A 11 26.03 51.65 -64.93
C GLN A 11 26.25 51.11 -63.51
N ILE A 12 27.22 51.67 -62.77
CA ILE A 12 27.41 51.34 -61.35
C ILE A 12 26.21 51.82 -60.51
N GLY A 13 25.70 53.02 -60.78
CA GLY A 13 24.51 53.54 -60.12
C GLY A 13 23.27 52.65 -60.34
N GLU A 14 23.05 52.19 -61.59
CA GLU A 14 21.96 51.27 -61.93
C GLU A 14 22.11 49.92 -61.23
N ALA A 15 23.32 49.35 -61.23
CA ALA A 15 23.59 48.08 -60.55
C ALA A 15 23.37 48.17 -59.03
N LEU A 16 23.78 49.28 -58.40
CA LEU A 16 23.55 49.52 -56.98
C LEU A 16 22.06 49.72 -56.67
N LEU A 17 21.35 50.48 -57.50
CA LEU A 17 19.90 50.67 -57.38
C LEU A 17 19.17 49.33 -57.47
N MET A 18 19.48 48.52 -58.48
CA MET A 18 18.89 47.18 -58.66
C MET A 18 19.22 46.26 -57.49
N THR A 19 20.46 46.27 -57.00
CA THR A 19 20.87 45.48 -55.83
C THR A 19 20.10 45.90 -54.59
N PHE A 20 19.91 47.21 -54.38
CA PHE A 20 19.17 47.73 -53.24
C PHE A 20 17.69 47.33 -53.29
N ILE A 21 17.05 47.45 -54.46
CA ILE A 21 15.67 47.02 -54.68
C ILE A 21 15.54 45.52 -54.40
N LEU A 22 16.42 44.70 -54.97
CA LEU A 22 16.41 43.25 -54.78
C LEU A 22 16.67 42.85 -53.32
N TYR A 23 17.54 43.57 -52.61
CA TYR A 23 17.81 43.35 -51.20
C TYR A 23 16.55 43.54 -50.35
N TYR A 24 15.79 44.61 -50.60
CA TYR A 24 14.54 44.89 -49.88
C TYR A 24 13.39 43.95 -50.26
N ILE A 25 13.27 43.58 -51.54
CA ILE A 25 12.16 42.75 -52.03
C ILE A 25 12.39 41.26 -51.76
N LEU A 26 13.63 40.78 -51.83
CA LEU A 26 13.92 39.33 -51.82
C LEU A 26 14.77 38.93 -50.61
N VAL A 27 15.96 39.51 -50.46
CA VAL A 27 16.95 39.03 -49.47
C VAL A 27 16.44 39.23 -48.04
N LYS A 28 15.97 40.43 -47.72
CA LYS A 28 15.45 40.77 -46.39
C LYS A 28 14.23 39.91 -45.99
N PRO A 29 13.16 39.80 -46.79
CA PRO A 29 12.01 38.99 -46.40
C PRO A 29 12.35 37.50 -46.33
N VAL A 30 13.08 36.95 -47.30
CA VAL A 30 13.45 35.52 -47.28
C VAL A 30 14.26 35.17 -46.02
N MET A 31 15.24 36.00 -45.66
CA MET A 31 16.03 35.79 -44.45
C MET A 31 15.16 35.91 -43.18
N SER A 32 14.19 36.83 -43.17
CA SER A 32 13.24 36.97 -42.06
C SER A 32 12.39 35.70 -41.88
N TYR A 33 11.83 35.15 -42.95
CA TYR A 33 11.03 33.93 -42.90
C TYR A 33 11.84 32.71 -42.44
N ILE A 34 13.11 32.61 -42.87
CA ILE A 34 13.99 31.53 -42.42
C ILE A 34 14.23 31.62 -40.91
N ARG A 35 14.53 32.81 -40.39
CA ARG A 35 14.74 33.03 -38.95
C ARG A 35 13.48 32.77 -38.14
N GLU A 36 12.33 33.23 -38.60
CA GLU A 36 11.05 33.00 -37.93
C GLU A 36 10.73 31.51 -37.85
N ARG A 37 10.96 30.78 -38.96
CA ARG A 37 10.82 29.33 -38.99
C ARG A 37 11.79 28.65 -38.01
N GLU A 38 13.06 29.04 -38.00
CA GLU A 38 14.05 28.50 -37.07
C GLU A 38 13.65 28.72 -35.61
N LEU A 39 13.22 29.93 -35.25
CA LEU A 39 12.71 30.24 -33.91
C LEU A 39 11.49 29.41 -33.54
N HIS A 40 10.55 29.22 -34.46
CA HIS A 40 9.38 28.40 -34.24
C HIS A 40 9.75 26.92 -33.99
N PHE A 41 10.68 26.37 -34.76
CA PHE A 41 11.16 25.00 -34.54
C PHE A 41 11.91 24.86 -33.21
N GLN A 42 12.78 25.82 -32.86
CA GLN A 42 13.47 25.82 -31.57
C GLN A 42 12.49 25.91 -30.40
N ALA A 43 11.43 26.72 -30.53
CA ALA A 43 10.39 26.83 -29.51
C ALA A 43 9.62 25.50 -29.34
N LEU A 44 9.22 24.87 -30.45
CA LEU A 44 8.56 23.56 -30.42
C LEU A 44 9.45 22.46 -29.83
N GLU A 45 10.74 22.45 -30.17
CA GLU A 45 11.69 21.49 -29.62
C GLU A 45 11.83 21.67 -28.11
N LYS A 46 11.95 22.91 -27.65
CA LYS A 46 11.99 23.22 -26.22
C LYS A 46 10.71 22.82 -25.50
N GLU A 47 9.54 23.15 -26.05
CA GLU A 47 8.25 22.75 -25.47
C GLU A 47 8.13 21.22 -25.39
N THR A 48 8.58 20.51 -26.42
CA THR A 48 8.60 19.05 -26.42
C THR A 48 9.52 18.49 -25.33
N GLN A 49 10.72 19.06 -25.17
CA GLN A 49 11.65 18.66 -24.11
C GLN A 49 11.06 18.93 -22.72
N ASP A 50 10.44 20.09 -22.50
CA ASP A 50 9.79 20.45 -21.24
C ASP A 50 8.62 19.50 -20.91
N LEU A 51 7.81 19.13 -21.92
CA LEU A 51 6.73 18.14 -21.77
C LEU A 51 7.25 16.74 -21.44
N ILE A 52 8.32 16.29 -22.09
CA ILE A 52 8.96 15.00 -21.80
C ILE A 52 9.50 15.00 -20.37
N ALA A 53 10.24 16.03 -19.97
CA ALA A 53 10.78 16.15 -18.62
C ALA A 53 9.67 16.16 -17.56
N SER A 54 8.58 16.90 -17.81
CA SER A 54 7.41 16.93 -16.93
C SER A 54 6.73 15.56 -16.82
N ALA A 55 6.61 14.82 -17.93
CA ALA A 55 6.04 13.49 -17.94
C ALA A 55 6.91 12.49 -17.18
N GLU A 56 8.23 12.54 -17.36
CA GLU A 56 9.18 11.72 -16.59
C GLU A 56 9.12 12.02 -15.09
N GLU A 57 9.04 13.29 -14.71
CA GLU A 57 8.89 13.68 -13.31
C GLU A 57 7.55 13.19 -12.72
N ALA A 58 6.45 13.30 -13.48
CA ALA A 58 5.14 12.79 -13.07
C ALA A 58 5.15 11.26 -12.88
N ILE A 59 5.77 10.51 -13.79
CA ILE A 59 5.92 9.06 -13.69
C ILE A 59 6.74 8.70 -12.44
N ARG A 60 7.84 9.42 -12.21
CA ARG A 60 8.70 9.20 -11.04
C ARG A 60 7.94 9.44 -9.74
N LYS A 61 7.25 10.58 -9.63
CA LYS A 61 6.41 10.91 -8.45
C LYS A 61 5.33 9.84 -8.22
N TYR A 62 4.65 9.42 -9.28
CA TYR A 62 3.65 8.37 -9.20
C TYR A 62 4.23 7.05 -8.68
N GLN A 63 5.41 6.64 -9.16
CA GLN A 63 6.09 5.43 -8.67
C GLN A 63 6.52 5.55 -7.22
N GLU A 64 7.05 6.72 -6.81
CA GLU A 64 7.43 7.00 -5.43
C GLU A 64 6.21 6.93 -4.49
N GLU A 65 5.09 7.56 -4.86
CA GLU A 65 3.84 7.51 -4.10
C GLU A 65 3.25 6.09 -4.02
N LEU A 66 3.27 5.34 -5.13
CA LEU A 66 2.81 3.96 -5.14
C LEU A 66 3.64 3.08 -4.20
N ASN A 67 4.96 3.24 -4.21
CA ASN A 67 5.86 2.49 -3.33
C ASN A 67 5.63 2.88 -1.86
N LYS A 68 5.43 4.17 -1.58
CA LYS A 68 5.10 4.65 -0.24
C LYS A 68 3.77 4.08 0.25
N ALA A 69 2.72 4.14 -0.56
CA ALA A 69 1.41 3.59 -0.22
C ALA A 69 1.47 2.06 0.03
N ARG A 70 2.26 1.32 -0.76
CA ARG A 70 2.50 -0.11 -0.53
C ARG A 70 3.23 -0.37 0.79
N ALA A 71 4.26 0.40 1.10
CA ALA A 71 5.00 0.27 2.36
C ALA A 71 4.09 0.57 3.57
N GLU A 72 3.32 1.66 3.52
CA GLU A 72 2.34 2.00 4.56
C GLU A 72 1.26 0.92 4.70
N GLY A 73 0.76 0.36 3.60
CA GLY A 73 -0.19 -0.73 3.61
C GLY A 73 0.36 -2.01 4.25
N ILE A 74 1.62 -2.36 3.97
CA ILE A 74 2.30 -3.50 4.60
C ILE A 74 2.48 -3.26 6.10
N GLN A 75 2.94 -2.06 6.50
CA GLN A 75 3.12 -1.71 7.90
C GLN A 75 1.79 -1.78 8.67
N LYS A 76 0.72 -1.19 8.13
CA LYS A 76 -0.61 -1.22 8.76
C LYS A 76 -1.14 -2.65 8.87
N ARG A 77 -0.93 -3.48 7.86
CA ARG A 77 -1.31 -4.90 7.90
C ARG A 77 -0.55 -5.65 8.99
N GLU A 78 0.74 -5.39 9.15
CA GLU A 78 1.55 -6.07 10.17
C GLU A 78 1.16 -5.62 11.59
N LEU A 79 0.90 -4.33 11.80
CA LEU A 79 0.36 -3.81 13.06
C LEU A 79 -0.96 -4.48 13.44
N LEU A 80 -1.91 -4.57 12.49
CA LEU A 80 -3.19 -5.25 12.72
C LEU A 80 -3.02 -6.73 13.04
N LYS A 81 -2.04 -7.43 12.44
CA LYS A 81 -1.74 -8.82 12.78
C LYS A 81 -1.15 -8.95 14.18
N GLU A 82 -0.27 -8.04 14.59
CA GLU A 82 0.27 -8.03 15.94
C GLU A 82 -0.81 -7.76 16.98
N GLU A 83 -1.70 -6.79 16.73
CA GLU A 83 -2.87 -6.52 17.57
C GLU A 83 -3.79 -7.73 17.66
N ALA A 84 -4.11 -8.36 16.53
CA ALA A 84 -4.93 -9.57 16.50
C ALA A 84 -4.29 -10.71 17.32
N ARG A 85 -2.98 -10.93 17.20
CA ARG A 85 -2.24 -11.93 17.99
C ARG A 85 -2.25 -11.60 19.49
N LYS A 86 -2.20 -10.33 19.88
CA LYS A 86 -2.30 -9.92 21.29
C LYS A 86 -3.69 -10.21 21.84
N ILE A 87 -4.74 -9.84 21.10
CA ILE A 87 -6.14 -10.12 21.46
C ILE A 87 -6.37 -11.62 21.56
N GLU A 88 -5.89 -12.40 20.58
CA GLU A 88 -5.98 -13.86 20.60
C GLU A 88 -5.35 -14.44 21.87
N LYS A 89 -4.11 -14.04 22.20
CA LYS A 89 -3.44 -14.48 23.44
C LYS A 89 -4.21 -14.07 24.70
N GLU A 90 -4.78 -12.88 24.74
CA GLU A 90 -5.56 -12.41 25.89
C GLU A 90 -6.83 -13.25 26.08
N ILE A 91 -7.57 -13.51 24.99
CA ILE A 91 -8.77 -14.34 25.02
C ILE A 91 -8.40 -15.77 25.46
N LEU A 92 -7.36 -16.34 24.87
CA LEU A 92 -6.92 -17.71 25.18
C LEU A 92 -6.49 -17.84 26.64
N SER A 93 -5.79 -16.84 27.18
CA SER A 93 -5.43 -16.76 28.60
C SER A 93 -6.66 -16.66 29.52
N LYS A 94 -7.66 -15.86 29.17
CA LYS A 94 -8.93 -15.78 29.92
C LYS A 94 -9.65 -17.12 29.94
N VAL A 95 -9.80 -17.76 28.78
CA VAL A 95 -10.46 -19.08 28.67
C VAL A 95 -9.70 -20.14 29.46
N MET A 96 -8.37 -20.13 29.44
CA MET A 96 -7.57 -21.07 30.25
C MET A 96 -7.82 -20.88 31.75
N LYS A 97 -7.86 -19.63 32.24
CA LYS A 97 -8.19 -19.35 33.64
C LYS A 97 -9.60 -19.80 34.02
N GLU A 98 -10.58 -19.48 33.18
CA GLU A 98 -11.97 -19.93 33.39
C GLU A 98 -12.07 -21.46 33.42
N MET A 99 -11.33 -22.16 32.56
CA MET A 99 -11.27 -23.62 32.55
C MET A 99 -10.63 -24.18 33.83
N GLU A 100 -9.55 -23.58 34.32
CA GLU A 100 -8.92 -23.98 35.59
C GLU A 100 -9.86 -23.77 36.78
N GLU A 101 -10.55 -22.64 36.84
CA GLU A 101 -11.57 -22.37 37.87
C GLU A 101 -12.74 -23.36 37.79
N TYR A 102 -13.21 -23.68 36.58
CA TYR A 102 -14.27 -24.65 36.37
C TYR A 102 -13.84 -26.05 36.82
N LYS A 103 -12.63 -26.48 36.48
CA LYS A 103 -12.07 -27.77 36.94
C LYS A 103 -11.95 -27.81 38.46
N ALA A 104 -11.49 -26.74 39.09
CA ALA A 104 -11.37 -26.67 40.55
C ALA A 104 -12.74 -26.78 41.23
N LYS A 105 -13.74 -26.03 40.75
CA LYS A 105 -15.13 -26.10 41.24
C LYS A 105 -15.73 -27.50 41.06
N TRP A 106 -15.52 -28.11 39.89
CA TRP A 106 -16.01 -29.45 39.61
C TRP A 106 -15.35 -30.50 40.52
N ALA A 107 -14.04 -30.41 40.75
CA ALA A 107 -13.34 -31.31 41.66
C ALA A 107 -13.85 -31.18 43.11
N GLU A 108 -14.12 -29.96 43.59
CA GLU A 108 -14.70 -29.72 44.92
C GLU A 108 -16.13 -30.27 45.04
N GLN A 109 -16.98 -30.05 44.03
CA GLN A 109 -18.34 -30.60 44.00
C GLN A 109 -18.31 -32.14 43.94
N PHE A 110 -17.41 -32.70 43.15
CA PHE A 110 -17.24 -34.15 43.04
C PHE A 110 -16.79 -34.76 44.36
N SER A 111 -15.83 -34.15 45.08
CA SER A 111 -15.43 -34.63 46.40
C SER A 111 -16.56 -34.57 47.43
N LYS A 112 -17.39 -33.51 47.39
CA LYS A 112 -18.57 -33.39 48.27
C LYS A 112 -19.60 -34.48 47.99
N GLN A 113 -19.92 -34.73 46.72
CA GLN A 113 -20.81 -35.82 46.32
C GLN A 113 -20.28 -37.20 46.76
N LEU A 114 -18.96 -37.42 46.63
CA LEU A 114 -18.32 -38.65 47.10
C LEU A 114 -18.43 -38.83 48.62
N GLU A 115 -18.26 -37.76 49.39
CA GLU A 115 -18.45 -37.79 50.84
C GLU A 115 -19.92 -38.04 51.24
N GLU A 116 -20.88 -37.42 50.55
CA GLU A 116 -22.31 -37.65 50.76
C GLU A 116 -22.68 -39.12 50.49
N VAL A 117 -22.27 -39.65 49.34
CA VAL A 117 -22.48 -41.07 48.99
C VAL A 117 -21.81 -41.98 50.03
N ARG A 118 -20.60 -41.65 50.49
CA ARG A 118 -19.91 -42.43 51.53
C ARG A 118 -20.66 -42.41 52.86
N LYS A 119 -21.20 -41.26 53.27
CA LYS A 119 -22.02 -41.13 54.49
C LYS A 119 -23.33 -41.91 54.36
N GLU A 120 -23.98 -41.86 53.19
CA GLU A 120 -25.20 -42.61 52.92
C GLU A 120 -24.94 -44.13 52.94
N LEU A 121 -23.84 -44.59 52.31
CA LEU A 121 -23.40 -45.98 52.41
C LEU A 121 -23.13 -46.39 53.86
N MET A 122 -22.45 -45.54 54.65
CA MET A 122 -22.19 -45.80 56.07
C MET A 122 -23.47 -45.88 56.91
N GLY A 123 -24.44 -44.99 56.68
CA GLY A 123 -25.74 -45.03 57.34
C GLY A 123 -26.55 -46.28 56.98
N ASN A 124 -26.36 -46.80 55.77
CA ASN A 124 -26.98 -48.03 55.31
C ASN A 124 -26.17 -49.30 55.65
N ILE A 125 -25.02 -49.21 56.32
CA ILE A 125 -24.21 -50.39 56.69
C ILE A 125 -25.02 -51.37 57.54
N GLU A 126 -25.80 -50.88 58.51
CA GLU A 126 -26.65 -51.75 59.34
C GLU A 126 -27.73 -52.44 58.49
N TYR A 127 -28.37 -51.72 57.57
CA TYR A 127 -29.35 -52.30 56.65
C TYR A 127 -28.72 -53.34 55.73
N PHE A 128 -27.57 -53.06 55.12
CA PHE A 128 -26.85 -54.00 54.27
C PHE A 128 -26.30 -55.20 55.05
N ALA A 129 -25.85 -55.01 56.29
CA ALA A 129 -25.42 -56.08 57.17
C ALA A 129 -26.60 -56.99 57.55
N LEU A 130 -27.76 -56.41 57.88
CA LEU A 130 -28.99 -57.16 58.17
C LEU A 130 -29.47 -57.93 56.93
N LEU A 131 -29.42 -57.31 55.74
CA LEU A 131 -29.75 -57.96 54.47
C LEU A 131 -28.79 -59.13 54.13
N MET A 132 -27.50 -58.97 54.40
CA MET A 132 -26.51 -60.04 54.23
C MET A 132 -26.73 -61.16 55.24
N VAL A 133 -27.02 -60.84 56.50
CA VAL A 133 -27.33 -61.79 57.57
C VAL A 133 -28.61 -62.57 57.24
N GLU A 134 -29.68 -61.91 56.77
CA GLU A 134 -30.90 -62.57 56.27
C GLU A 134 -30.62 -63.50 55.09
N ARG A 135 -29.78 -63.08 54.13
CA ARG A 135 -29.41 -63.90 52.95
C ARG A 135 -28.52 -65.10 53.31
N LEU A 136 -27.65 -64.97 54.31
CA LEU A 136 -26.78 -66.06 54.77
C LEU A 136 -27.49 -67.04 55.71
N LEU A 137 -28.38 -66.56 56.58
CA LEU A 137 -29.12 -67.39 57.56
C LEU A 137 -30.45 -67.93 57.01
N GLY A 138 -30.91 -67.44 55.86
CA GLY A 138 -32.10 -67.95 55.16
C GLY A 138 -33.41 -67.72 55.91
N ARG A 139 -33.42 -66.85 56.93
CA ARG A 139 -34.59 -66.50 57.75
C ARG A 139 -34.49 -65.03 58.14
N LYS A 140 -35.64 -64.34 58.15
CA LYS A 140 -35.73 -62.94 58.59
C LYS A 140 -35.47 -62.83 60.09
N VAL A 141 -34.71 -61.81 60.50
CA VAL A 141 -34.54 -61.42 61.91
C VAL A 141 -35.17 -60.05 62.09
#